data_AF-A0A2E0UUE6-F1
#
_entry.id   AF-A0A2E0UUE6-F1
#
_cell.length_a   1.000
_cell.length_b   1.000
_cell.length_c   1.000
_cell.angle_alpha   90.00
_cell.angle_beta   90.00
_cell.angle_gamma   90.00
#
_symmetry.space_group_name_H-M   'P 1'
#
loop_
_entity.id
_entity.type
_entity.pdbx_description
1 polymer ?
#
loop_
_entity_poly.entity_id
_entity_poly.type
_entity_poly.pdbx_seq_one_letter_code
_entity_poly.pdbx_strand_id
1 'polypeptide(L)'
;MPQTDMPVLRDGWLHLADHPGIAVDSKAWFSWLTQANRFCYWPTTSTFRLTVRKEKRRHAYYWYAYLKHARKLHNAYVGRTEAVTRDRLQRVLVHLMHKIALDRPKAHDGYT
;
A
#
# COMPACT_ATOMS: atom_id res chain seq x y z
N MET A 1 23.26 -12.39 0.38
CA MET A 1 22.12 -11.71 -0.27
C MET A 1 21.80 -10.50 0.57
N PRO A 2 21.95 -9.24 0.09
CA PRO A 2 21.61 -8.10 0.92
C PRO A 2 20.11 -8.16 1.19
N GLN A 3 19.75 -8.08 2.46
CA GLN A 3 18.38 -7.97 2.95
C GLN A 3 17.79 -6.74 2.28
N THR A 4 16.99 -6.91 1.22
CA THR A 4 16.33 -5.78 0.56
C THR A 4 15.31 -5.22 1.54
N ASP A 5 15.73 -4.21 2.29
CA ASP A 5 14.87 -3.41 3.12
C ASP A 5 13.70 -2.94 2.27
N MET A 6 12.49 -3.25 2.72
CA MET A 6 11.28 -2.90 1.99
C MET A 6 11.14 -1.38 2.02
N PRO A 7 11.15 -0.68 0.88
CA PRO A 7 11.01 0.77 0.87
C PRO A 7 9.71 1.20 1.55
N VAL A 8 9.76 2.22 2.40
CA VAL A 8 8.60 2.65 3.20
C VAL A 8 8.24 4.08 2.83
N LEU A 9 7.03 4.26 2.32
CA LEU A 9 6.42 5.57 2.11
C LEU A 9 5.74 6.02 3.39
N ARG A 10 6.30 7.05 4.03
CA ARG A 10 5.82 7.64 5.29
C ARG A 10 5.96 9.16 5.22
N ASP A 11 4.98 9.88 5.75
CA ASP A 11 5.00 11.35 5.84
C ASP A 11 5.26 12.08 4.50
N GLY A 12 4.86 11.46 3.39
CA GLY A 12 5.06 11.99 2.04
C GLY A 12 6.42 11.67 1.41
N TRP A 13 7.27 10.89 2.09
CA TRP A 13 8.60 10.52 1.64
C TRP A 13 8.75 9.01 1.55
N LEU A 14 9.34 8.54 0.46
CA LEU A 14 9.79 7.17 0.34
C LEU A 14 11.19 7.05 0.93
N HIS A 15 11.31 6.29 2.00
CA HIS A 15 12.57 5.94 2.64
C HIS A 15 13.15 4.69 2.00
N LEU A 16 14.41 4.79 1.61
CA LEU A 16 15.24 3.77 0.96
C LEU A 16 16.49 3.60 1.83
N ALA A 17 17.00 2.38 1.99
CA ALA A 17 18.11 2.11 2.91
C ALA A 17 19.38 2.92 2.56
N ASP A 18 19.71 3.01 1.27
CA ASP A 18 20.98 3.57 0.79
C ASP A 18 20.81 4.78 -0.15
N HIS A 19 19.62 5.41 -0.17
CA HIS A 19 19.33 6.53 -1.08
C HIS A 19 18.62 7.69 -0.37
N PRO A 20 18.82 8.92 -0.86
CA PRO A 20 18.01 10.06 -0.43
C PRO A 20 16.52 9.76 -0.55
N GLY A 21 15.74 10.23 0.42
CA GLY A 21 14.30 10.06 0.40
C GLY A 21 13.68 10.66 -0.86
N ILE A 22 12.70 9.97 -1.43
CA ILE A 22 12.00 10.42 -2.64
C ILE A 22 10.63 10.98 -2.25
N ALA A 23 10.36 12.24 -2.58
CA ALA A 23 9.04 12.84 -2.34
C ALA A 23 7.95 12.15 -3.18
N VAL A 24 6.84 11.77 -2.54
CA VAL A 24 5.67 11.20 -3.23
C VAL A 24 5.13 12.18 -4.27
N ASP A 25 4.57 11.66 -5.36
CA ASP A 25 4.01 12.44 -6.50
C ASP A 25 5.04 13.28 -7.28
N SER A 26 6.33 13.24 -6.92
CA SER A 26 7.40 13.84 -7.70
C SER A 26 7.74 13.04 -8.97
N LYS A 27 8.46 13.66 -9.91
CA LYS A 27 9.01 12.94 -11.06
C LYS A 27 9.91 11.76 -10.64
N ALA A 28 10.73 11.96 -9.61
CA ALA A 28 11.60 10.92 -9.07
C ALA A 28 10.81 9.73 -8.51
N TRP A 29 9.65 9.99 -7.88
CA TRP A 29 8.73 8.96 -7.40
C TRP A 29 8.20 8.08 -8.55
N PHE A 30 7.69 8.69 -9.61
CA PHE A 30 7.19 7.92 -10.75
C PHE A 30 8.31 7.18 -11.49
N SER A 31 9.48 7.80 -11.66
CA SER A 31 10.67 7.13 -12.22
C SER A 31 11.07 5.93 -11.37
N TRP A 32 11.05 6.05 -10.05
CA TRP A 32 11.33 4.94 -9.14
C TRP A 32 10.28 3.81 -9.25
N LEU A 33 8.99 4.14 -9.33
CA LEU A 33 7.91 3.15 -9.52
C LEU A 33 8.01 2.36 -10.84
N THR A 34 8.70 2.88 -11.86
CA THR A 34 8.91 2.12 -13.11
C THR A 34 9.79 0.89 -12.86
N GLN A 35 10.77 1.00 -11.97
CA GLN A 35 11.77 -0.05 -11.66
C GLN A 35 11.38 -0.88 -10.43
N ALA A 36 10.66 -0.28 -9.49
CA ALA A 36 10.26 -0.94 -8.25
C ALA A 36 9.16 -1.99 -8.45
N ASN A 37 9.21 -3.05 -7.64
CA ASN A 37 8.20 -4.10 -7.62
C ASN A 37 7.29 -4.06 -6.39
N ARG A 38 7.70 -3.40 -5.30
CA ARG A 38 6.91 -3.27 -4.07
C ARG A 38 7.41 -2.14 -3.17
N PHE A 39 6.52 -1.63 -2.32
CA PHE A 39 6.82 -0.78 -1.18
C PHE A 39 5.77 -0.93 -0.08
N CYS A 40 6.08 -0.42 1.11
CA CYS A 40 5.12 -0.24 2.20
C CYS A 40 4.56 1.17 2.15
N TYR A 41 3.26 1.36 2.31
CA TYR A 41 2.66 2.65 2.61
C TYR A 41 2.19 2.65 4.07
N TRP A 42 2.73 3.56 4.87
CA TRP A 42 2.42 3.68 6.29
C TRP A 42 2.25 5.15 6.67
N PRO A 43 1.02 5.70 6.53
CA PRO A 43 0.75 7.06 6.96
C PRO A 43 0.69 7.15 8.48
N THR A 44 1.17 8.25 9.04
CA THR A 44 1.11 8.54 10.49
C THR A 44 -0.32 8.69 11.02
N THR A 45 -1.27 8.97 10.13
CA THR A 45 -2.71 9.09 10.46
C THR A 45 -3.41 7.75 10.66
N SER A 46 -2.73 6.61 10.52
CA SER A 46 -3.32 5.28 10.66
C SER A 46 -2.36 4.28 11.29
N THR A 47 -2.90 3.36 12.09
CA THR A 47 -2.16 2.18 12.58
C THR A 47 -2.03 1.10 11.51
N PHE A 48 -2.83 1.18 10.44
CA PHE A 48 -2.77 0.27 9.32
C PHE A 48 -1.68 0.66 8.32
N ARG A 49 -1.06 -0.35 7.72
CA ARG A 49 -0.08 -0.22 6.64
C ARG A 49 -0.45 -1.08 5.45
N LEU A 50 -0.15 -0.60 4.24
CA LEU A 50 -0.35 -1.33 2.99
C LEU A 50 0.97 -1.86 2.47
N THR A 51 0.97 -3.10 2.01
CA THR A 51 2.01 -3.56 1.07
C THR A 51 1.50 -3.34 -0.33
N VAL A 52 2.15 -2.45 -1.09
CA VAL A 52 1.77 -2.11 -2.46
C VAL A 52 2.72 -2.85 -3.39
N ARG A 53 2.20 -3.65 -4.31
CA ARG A 53 2.96 -4.55 -5.19
C ARG A 53 2.61 -4.33 -6.65
N LYS A 54 3.64 -4.36 -7.49
CA LYS A 54 3.53 -4.35 -8.94
C LYS A 54 3.37 -5.79 -9.42
N GLU A 55 2.32 -6.03 -10.18
CA GLU A 55 1.95 -7.33 -10.69
C GLU A 55 1.89 -7.31 -12.21
N LYS A 56 2.53 -8.29 -12.83
CA LYS A 56 2.39 -8.54 -14.25
C LYS A 56 1.06 -9.23 -14.50
N ARG A 57 0.19 -8.59 -15.29
CA ARG A 57 -0.99 -9.22 -15.91
C ARG A 57 -0.75 -9.31 -17.42
N ARG A 58 -1.59 -10.06 -18.14
CA ARG A 58 -1.39 -10.50 -19.55
C ARG A 58 -0.55 -9.54 -20.43
N HIS A 59 -0.87 -8.25 -20.47
CA HIS A 59 -0.19 -7.27 -21.33
C HIS A 59 0.36 -6.03 -20.59
N ALA A 60 0.21 -5.93 -19.26
CA ALA A 60 0.55 -4.71 -18.53
C ALA A 60 0.89 -4.98 -17.07
N TYR A 61 1.64 -4.05 -16.48
CA TYR A 61 1.92 -4.03 -15.05
C TYR A 61 0.92 -3.16 -14.31
N TYR A 62 0.43 -3.68 -13.20
CA TYR A 62 -0.57 -3.02 -12.37
C TYR A 62 -0.15 -3.06 -10.91
N TRP A 63 -0.54 -2.04 -10.16
CA TRP A 63 -0.31 -1.94 -8.74
C TRP A 63 -1.54 -2.39 -7.96
N TYR A 64 -1.31 -3.26 -6.99
CA TYR A 64 -2.30 -3.72 -6.03
C TYR A 64 -1.80 -3.44 -4.61
N ALA A 65 -2.72 -3.01 -3.76
CA ALA A 65 -2.45 -2.85 -2.33
C ALA A 65 -2.98 -4.06 -1.58
N TYR A 66 -2.25 -4.43 -0.54
CA TYR A 66 -2.53 -5.55 0.32
C TYR A 66 -2.50 -5.10 1.77
N LEU A 67 -3.53 -5.47 2.54
CA LEU A 67 -3.65 -5.21 3.97
C LEU A 67 -4.08 -6.52 4.66
N LYS A 68 -3.25 -7.00 5.60
CA LYS A 68 -3.57 -8.18 6.40
C LYS A 68 -4.16 -7.75 7.75
N HIS A 69 -5.34 -8.26 8.08
CA HIS A 69 -6.00 -8.02 9.37
C HIS A 69 -6.72 -9.28 9.85
N ALA A 70 -6.61 -9.62 11.13
CA ALA A 70 -7.27 -10.79 11.75
C ALA A 70 -7.14 -12.10 10.94
N ARG A 71 -5.93 -12.38 10.42
CA ARG A 71 -5.58 -13.52 9.53
C ARG A 71 -6.18 -13.48 8.11
N LYS A 72 -7.06 -12.52 7.79
CA LYS A 72 -7.57 -12.30 6.43
C LYS A 72 -6.68 -11.32 5.67
N LEU A 73 -6.48 -11.58 4.38
CA LEU A 73 -5.78 -10.68 3.47
C LEU A 73 -6.81 -9.95 2.60
N HIS A 74 -6.85 -8.63 2.71
CA HIS A 74 -7.68 -7.77 1.88
C HIS A 74 -6.80 -7.11 0.83
N ASN A 75 -7.32 -6.97 -0.39
CA ASN A 75 -6.62 -6.29 -1.47
C ASN A 75 -7.52 -5.33 -2.25
N ALA A 76 -6.87 -4.40 -2.93
CA ALA A 76 -7.52 -3.40 -3.75
C ALA A 76 -6.61 -2.98 -4.90
N TYR A 77 -7.22 -2.72 -6.05
CA TYR A 77 -6.53 -2.23 -7.24
C TYR A 77 -6.15 -0.76 -7.06
N VAL A 78 -4.84 -0.48 -7.12
CA VAL A 78 -4.31 0.89 -7.05
C VAL A 78 -4.37 1.56 -8.42
N GLY A 79 -3.93 0.86 -9.47
CA GLY A 79 -3.91 1.43 -10.82
C GLY A 79 -2.64 1.07 -11.60
N ARG A 80 -2.37 1.83 -12.65
CA ARG A 80 -1.05 1.87 -13.31
C ARG A 80 -0.09 2.78 -12.53
N THR A 81 1.18 2.80 -12.92
CA THR A 81 2.25 3.58 -12.27
C THR A 81 1.85 5.04 -12.02
N GLU A 82 1.20 5.67 -12.99
CA GLU A 82 0.79 7.09 -12.96
C GLU A 82 -0.33 7.34 -11.95
N ALA A 83 -1.11 6.30 -11.63
CA ALA A 83 -2.19 6.38 -10.66
C ALA A 83 -1.72 6.13 -9.23
N VAL A 84 -0.46 5.71 -9.01
CA VAL A 84 0.08 5.46 -7.65
C VAL A 84 0.48 6.79 -7.02
N THR A 85 -0.52 7.62 -6.73
CA THR A 85 -0.34 8.92 -6.08
C THR A 85 -0.59 8.84 -4.58
N ARG A 86 -0.14 9.84 -3.81
CA ARG A 86 -0.47 9.96 -2.38
C ARG A 86 -1.97 9.83 -2.14
N ASP A 87 -2.75 10.60 -2.88
CA ASP A 87 -4.21 10.61 -2.77
C ASP A 87 -4.85 9.27 -3.11
N ARG A 88 -4.35 8.57 -4.14
CA ARG A 88 -4.86 7.25 -4.49
C ARG A 88 -4.53 6.22 -3.41
N LEU A 89 -3.33 6.27 -2.85
CA LEU A 89 -2.92 5.37 -1.76
C LEU A 89 -3.78 5.59 -0.51
N GLN A 90 -4.05 6.85 -0.15
CA GLN A 90 -4.93 7.18 0.96
C GLN A 90 -6.36 6.65 0.72
N ARG A 91 -6.93 6.87 -0.48
CA ARG A 91 -8.27 6.34 -0.82
C ARG A 91 -8.32 4.82 -0.75
N VAL A 92 -7.29 4.14 -1.25
CA VAL A 92 -7.19 2.68 -1.20
C VAL A 92 -7.06 2.18 0.24
N LEU A 93 -6.30 2.87 1.10
CA LEU A 93 -6.21 2.55 2.52
C LEU A 93 -7.57 2.64 3.20
N VAL A 94 -8.28 3.76 3.04
CA VAL A 94 -9.62 3.97 3.62
C VAL A 94 -10.60 2.90 3.12
N HIS A 95 -10.57 2.58 1.83
CA HIS A 95 -11.41 1.52 1.26
C HIS A 95 -11.14 0.14 1.89
N LEU A 96 -9.88 -0.22 2.08
CA LEU A 96 -9.51 -1.48 2.73
C LEU A 96 -9.87 -1.49 4.21
N MET A 97 -9.73 -0.36 4.91
CA MET A 97 -10.17 -0.21 6.30
C MET A 97 -11.70 -0.40 6.43
N HIS A 98 -12.49 0.15 5.51
CA HIS A 98 -13.93 -0.09 5.49
C HIS A 98 -14.26 -1.58 5.25
N LYS A 99 -13.58 -2.24 4.30
CA LYS A 99 -13.75 -3.69 4.11
C LYS A 99 -13.44 -4.49 5.38
N ILE A 100 -12.40 -4.12 6.11
CA ILE A 100 -12.03 -4.75 7.38
C ILE A 100 -13.11 -4.55 8.44
N ALA A 101 -13.64 -3.33 8.56
CA ALA A 101 -14.70 -3.03 9.51
C ALA A 101 -15.98 -3.83 9.23
N LEU A 102 -16.33 -4.01 7.95
CA LEU A 102 -17.46 -4.82 7.52
C LEU A 102 -17.23 -6.33 7.68
N ASP A 103 -15.98 -6.78 7.53
CA ASP A 103 -15.58 -8.19 7.71
C ASP A 103 -15.41 -8.57 9.20
N ARG A 104 -15.51 -7.62 10.13
CA ARG A 104 -15.48 -7.94 11.57
C ARG A 104 -16.68 -8.84 11.86
N PRO A 105 -16.48 -10.03 12.47
CA PRO A 105 -17.61 -10.83 12.88
C PRO A 105 -18.50 -9.95 13.75
N LYS A 106 -19.81 -9.93 13.45
CA LYS A 106 -20.79 -9.38 14.39
C LYS A 106 -20.43 -9.98 15.74
N ALA A 107 -20.24 -9.12 16.75
CA ALA A 107 -20.18 -9.62 18.11
C ALA A 107 -21.34 -10.60 18.24
N HIS A 108 -21.05 -11.79 18.75
CA HIS A 108 -22.08 -12.69 19.23
C HIS A 108 -22.75 -11.94 20.39
N ASP A 109 -23.70 -11.09 20.03
CA ASP A 109 -24.66 -10.50 20.94
C ASP A 109 -25.76 -11.55 21.07
N GLY A 110 -25.73 -12.25 22.21
CA GLY A 110 -26.68 -13.27 22.62
C GLY A 110 -26.01 -14.13 23.69
N TYR A 111 -26.57 -14.42 24.86
CA TYR A 111 -27.84 -14.03 25.43
C TYR A 111 -27.69 -14.04 26.96
N THR A 112 -28.58 -13.29 27.60
CA THR A 112 -28.96 -13.34 29.02
C THR A 112 -28.98 -14.75 29.61
#